data_AF-A0A356V6M3-F1
#
_entry.id   AF-A0A356V6M3-F1
#
_cell.length_a   1.000
_cell.length_b   1.000
_cell.length_c   1.000
_cell.angle_alpha   90.00
_cell.angle_beta   90.00
_cell.angle_gamma   90.00
#
_symmetry.space_group_name_H-M   'P 1'
#
loop_
_entity.id
_entity.type
_entity.pdbx_description
1 polymer ?
#
loop_
_entity_poly.entity_id
_entity_poly.type
_entity_poly.pdbx_seq_one_letter_code
_entity_poly.pdbx_strand_id
1 'polypeptide(L)'
;LAAWIFLTIGISLGWWLAYYELGWGGFWFWDPVENASFMPWLLTVALLHSAIVVEKRESLKSWTILLAILAFGFSLIGAFIVRSGVLTSVHAFATDPSRGMYILMITAFFTGGGLLLYAFRAHAMQAKGVFSMVSRETALVMNNVLLAVATFVVFIGTMWPLIAEIAFDRKLSVGPPFFNTAFLPFMVMLALILPVGAILSWKRGRIGKAAKSMAGVFALAVAAGILTWTLQTGKTALGPVGISLGVWLVFGAGLDLWQRTGRKGIADRLRRMFKLPRADWGKALAHCGFGIVIVGIACLTAWAEEDIRVGHINQPFTVGDYEITLEDVSREQGPNYISTKGRM
;
A
#
# COMPACT_ATOMS: atom_id res chain seq x y z
N LEU A 1 -15.39 -3.33 -5.90
CA LEU A 1 -14.67 -2.35 -6.77
C LEU A 1 -15.03 -0.91 -6.41
N ALA A 2 -16.31 -0.51 -6.47
CA ALA A 2 -16.72 0.87 -6.14
C ALA A 2 -16.23 1.33 -4.76
N ALA A 3 -16.48 0.55 -3.70
CA ALA A 3 -15.99 0.85 -2.35
C ALA A 3 -14.46 1.02 -2.28
N TRP A 4 -13.70 0.20 -3.01
CA TRP A 4 -12.24 0.30 -3.08
C TRP A 4 -11.77 1.58 -3.77
N ILE A 5 -12.46 2.01 -4.83
CA ILE A 5 -12.16 3.26 -5.54
C ILE A 5 -12.41 4.45 -4.61
N PHE A 6 -13.59 4.52 -3.96
CA PHE A 6 -13.89 5.59 -3.02
C PHE A 6 -12.90 5.63 -1.84
N LEU A 7 -12.51 4.46 -1.31
CA LEU A 7 -11.50 4.39 -0.27
C LEU A 7 -10.13 4.86 -0.76
N THR A 8 -9.73 4.47 -1.98
CA THR A 8 -8.46 4.93 -2.58
C THR A 8 -8.47 6.45 -2.76
N ILE A 9 -9.55 7.03 -3.29
CA ILE A 9 -9.70 8.49 -3.42
C ILE A 9 -9.65 9.16 -2.05
N GLY A 10 -10.38 8.62 -1.07
CA GLY A 10 -10.38 9.15 0.30
C GLY A 10 -8.99 9.17 0.92
N ILE A 11 -8.23 8.07 0.78
CA ILE A 11 -6.83 7.98 1.25
C ILE A 11 -5.96 8.99 0.51
N SER A 12 -6.06 9.10 -0.83
CA SER A 12 -5.26 10.05 -1.61
C SER A 12 -5.54 11.51 -1.25
N LEU A 13 -6.81 11.87 -1.01
CA LEU A 13 -7.18 13.22 -0.59
C LEU A 13 -6.72 13.51 0.85
N GLY A 14 -6.85 12.53 1.76
CA GLY A 14 -6.35 12.65 3.13
C GLY A 14 -4.84 12.83 3.17
N TRP A 15 -4.11 12.02 2.38
CA TRP A 15 -2.66 12.12 2.23
C TRP A 15 -2.22 13.49 1.69
N TRP A 16 -2.91 13.99 0.65
CA TRP A 16 -2.65 15.32 0.10
C TRP A 16 -2.83 16.40 1.17
N LEU A 17 -3.97 16.39 1.88
CA LEU A 17 -4.25 17.37 2.93
C LEU A 17 -3.20 17.31 4.04
N ALA A 18 -2.85 16.12 4.52
CA ALA A 18 -1.86 15.94 5.58
C ALA A 18 -0.48 16.49 5.17
N TYR A 19 -0.06 16.26 3.92
CA TYR A 19 1.19 16.80 3.40
C TYR A 19 1.21 18.34 3.41
N TYR A 20 0.12 18.97 2.95
CA TYR A 20 0.05 20.44 2.85
C TYR A 20 -0.21 21.14 4.18
N GLU A 21 -1.07 20.60 5.04
CA GLU A 21 -1.52 21.27 6.26
C GLU A 21 -0.69 20.88 7.48
N LEU A 22 -0.23 19.63 7.55
CA LEU A 22 0.51 19.13 8.70
C LEU A 22 2.02 19.10 8.43
N GLY A 23 2.44 19.36 7.18
CA GLY A 23 3.83 19.59 6.81
C GLY A 23 4.71 18.35 6.94
N TRP A 24 4.15 17.16 6.72
CA TRP A 24 4.89 15.92 6.91
C TRP A 24 5.88 15.71 5.77
N GLY A 25 7.18 15.82 6.05
CA GLY A 25 8.28 15.63 5.09
C GLY A 25 8.46 14.19 4.58
N GLY A 26 7.48 13.30 4.79
CA GLY A 26 7.53 11.88 4.45
C GLY A 26 6.34 11.39 3.62
N PHE A 27 6.39 10.12 3.20
CA PHE A 27 5.34 9.53 2.36
C PHE A 27 4.13 9.00 3.15
N TRP A 28 4.31 8.63 4.43
CA TRP A 28 3.25 8.10 5.30
C TRP A 28 3.72 8.19 6.75
N PHE A 29 2.91 8.74 7.66
CA PHE A 29 3.33 8.99 9.05
C PHE A 29 3.05 7.81 9.98
N TRP A 30 2.25 6.84 9.51
CA TRP A 30 1.83 5.67 10.27
C TRP A 30 1.00 6.01 11.50
N ASP A 31 0.26 7.13 11.44
CA ASP A 31 -0.64 7.51 12.52
C ASP A 31 -1.85 6.55 12.60
N PRO A 32 -2.52 6.43 13.77
CA PRO A 32 -3.65 5.53 13.92
C PRO A 32 -4.80 5.74 12.92
N VAL A 33 -5.07 6.99 12.50
CA VAL A 33 -6.15 7.34 11.56
C VAL A 33 -5.78 6.96 10.13
N GLU A 34 -4.55 7.23 9.71
CA GLU A 34 -3.98 6.72 8.46
C GLU A 34 -4.08 5.20 8.39
N ASN A 35 -3.56 4.52 9.42
CA ASN A 35 -3.53 3.06 9.49
C ASN A 35 -4.95 2.46 9.46
N ALA A 36 -5.90 3.10 10.15
CA ALA A 36 -7.32 2.73 10.16
C ALA A 36 -7.93 2.69 8.74
N SER A 37 -7.55 3.61 7.86
CA SER A 37 -8.01 3.62 6.46
C SER A 37 -7.25 2.62 5.58
N PHE A 38 -5.97 2.38 5.88
CA PHE A 38 -5.09 1.54 5.07
C PHE A 38 -5.36 0.03 5.23
N MET A 39 -5.67 -0.42 6.45
CA MET A 39 -5.97 -1.82 6.74
C MET A 39 -7.11 -2.41 5.89
N PRO A 40 -8.32 -1.81 5.82
CA PRO A 40 -9.39 -2.32 4.97
C PRO A 40 -9.06 -2.18 3.48
N TRP A 41 -8.22 -1.21 3.08
CA TRP A 41 -7.77 -1.07 1.70
C TRP A 41 -6.97 -2.31 1.26
N LEU A 42 -5.98 -2.75 2.07
CA LEU A 42 -5.17 -3.95 1.80
C LEU A 42 -6.02 -5.23 1.71
N LEU A 43 -6.94 -5.43 2.66
CA LEU A 43 -7.87 -6.58 2.63
C LEU A 43 -8.80 -6.52 1.41
N THR A 44 -9.22 -5.33 0.99
CA THR A 44 -10.06 -5.15 -0.19
C THR A 44 -9.28 -5.43 -1.48
N VAL A 45 -7.98 -5.09 -1.55
CA VAL A 45 -7.11 -5.52 -2.67
C VAL A 45 -7.04 -7.05 -2.72
N ALA A 46 -6.82 -7.73 -1.60
CA ALA A 46 -6.85 -9.19 -1.53
C ALA A 46 -8.22 -9.75 -1.95
N LEU A 47 -9.31 -9.12 -1.52
CA LEU A 47 -10.68 -9.50 -1.88
C LEU A 47 -10.93 -9.42 -3.38
N LEU A 48 -10.52 -8.33 -4.04
CA LEU A 48 -10.67 -8.16 -5.48
C LEU A 48 -9.93 -9.26 -6.26
N HIS A 49 -8.72 -9.63 -5.81
CA HIS A 49 -7.96 -10.72 -6.41
C HIS A 49 -8.62 -12.08 -6.18
N SER A 50 -9.11 -12.33 -4.96
CA SER A 50 -9.84 -13.56 -4.63
C SER A 50 -11.13 -13.71 -5.42
N ALA A 51 -11.87 -12.63 -5.61
CA ALA A 51 -13.13 -12.62 -6.37
C ALA A 51 -12.91 -13.04 -7.84
N ILE A 52 -11.82 -12.60 -8.47
CA ILE A 52 -11.46 -13.01 -9.83
C ILE A 52 -11.18 -14.53 -9.90
N VAL A 53 -10.58 -15.11 -8.85
CA VAL A 53 -10.36 -16.56 -8.77
C VAL A 53 -11.69 -17.29 -8.66
N VAL A 54 -12.60 -16.82 -7.81
CA VAL A 54 -13.95 -17.41 -7.69
C VAL A 54 -14.67 -17.37 -9.03
N GLU A 55 -14.74 -16.21 -9.68
CA GLU A 55 -15.43 -16.02 -10.95
C GLU A 55 -14.88 -16.94 -12.06
N LYS A 56 -13.56 -17.10 -12.14
CA LYS A 56 -12.95 -17.88 -13.23
C LYS A 56 -12.88 -19.37 -12.92
N ARG A 57 -12.73 -19.73 -11.65
CA ARG A 57 -12.26 -21.08 -11.25
C ARG A 57 -13.13 -21.78 -10.24
N GLU A 58 -14.16 -21.12 -9.69
CA GLU A 58 -15.03 -21.69 -8.65
C GLU A 58 -14.24 -22.22 -7.43
N SER A 59 -13.07 -21.64 -7.16
CA SER A 59 -12.22 -21.94 -6.00
C SER A 59 -12.08 -20.72 -5.09
N LEU A 60 -11.61 -20.91 -3.85
CA LEU A 60 -11.43 -19.87 -2.84
C LEU A 60 -12.71 -19.15 -2.36
N LYS A 61 -13.90 -19.73 -2.56
CA LYS A 61 -15.18 -19.12 -2.11
C LYS A 61 -15.17 -18.75 -0.64
N SER A 62 -14.81 -19.71 0.23
CA SER A 62 -14.71 -19.49 1.68
C SER A 62 -13.75 -18.34 2.00
N TRP A 63 -12.58 -18.33 1.36
CA TRP A 63 -11.56 -17.29 1.57
C TRP A 63 -12.04 -15.90 1.12
N THR A 64 -12.72 -15.81 -0.03
CA THR A 64 -13.30 -14.56 -0.54
C THR A 64 -14.34 -14.01 0.42
N ILE A 65 -15.21 -14.86 0.98
CA ILE A 65 -16.23 -14.44 1.94
C ILE A 65 -15.59 -13.96 3.24
N LEU A 66 -14.58 -14.69 3.74
CA LEU A 66 -13.81 -14.26 4.91
C LEU A 66 -13.15 -12.89 4.69
N LEU A 67 -12.48 -12.69 3.56
CA LEU A 67 -11.88 -11.39 3.21
C LEU A 67 -12.93 -10.27 3.12
N ALA A 68 -14.14 -10.55 2.66
CA ALA A 68 -15.22 -9.57 2.61
C ALA A 68 -15.67 -9.16 4.02
N ILE A 69 -15.86 -10.13 4.91
CA ILE A 69 -16.21 -9.88 6.32
C ILE A 69 -15.10 -9.09 7.01
N LEU A 70 -13.83 -9.47 6.81
CA LEU A 70 -12.69 -8.78 7.39
C LEU A 70 -12.55 -7.37 6.82
N ALA A 71 -12.60 -7.16 5.50
CA ALA A 71 -12.49 -5.83 4.91
C ALA A 71 -13.57 -4.87 5.44
N PHE A 72 -14.81 -5.36 5.57
CA PHE A 72 -15.89 -4.59 6.18
C PHE A 72 -15.66 -4.36 7.68
N GLY A 73 -15.31 -5.40 8.44
CA GLY A 73 -15.02 -5.29 9.87
C GLY A 73 -13.90 -4.31 10.18
N PHE A 74 -12.81 -4.35 9.41
CA PHE A 74 -11.70 -3.40 9.54
C PHE A 74 -12.10 -1.96 9.18
N SER A 75 -13.07 -1.76 8.30
CA SER A 75 -13.63 -0.41 8.06
C SER A 75 -14.40 0.13 9.27
N LEU A 76 -15.14 -0.75 9.98
CA LEU A 76 -15.85 -0.39 11.21
C LEU A 76 -14.88 -0.18 12.39
N ILE A 77 -13.86 -1.05 12.51
CA ILE A 77 -12.76 -0.86 13.47
C ILE A 77 -12.05 0.48 13.21
N GLY A 78 -11.82 0.83 11.94
CA GLY A 78 -11.26 2.12 11.59
C GLY A 78 -12.14 3.27 12.09
N ALA A 79 -13.45 3.23 11.85
CA ALA A 79 -14.38 4.22 12.39
C ALA A 79 -14.35 4.30 13.93
N PHE A 80 -14.23 3.16 14.61
CA PHE A 80 -14.06 3.09 16.07
C PHE A 80 -12.76 3.79 16.51
N ILE A 81 -11.62 3.47 15.90
CA ILE A 81 -10.31 4.07 16.23
C ILE A 81 -10.37 5.59 16.10
N VAL A 82 -10.92 6.10 14.99
CA VAL A 82 -10.95 7.54 14.68
C VAL A 82 -11.92 8.32 15.60
N ARG A 83 -13.02 7.70 16.06
CA ARG A 83 -14.08 8.42 16.78
C ARG A 83 -14.13 8.19 18.28
N SER A 84 -13.57 7.09 18.77
CA SER A 84 -13.62 6.75 20.20
C SER A 84 -12.68 7.59 21.08
N GLY A 85 -11.62 8.15 20.51
CA GLY A 85 -10.53 8.78 21.29
C GLY A 85 -9.67 7.78 22.05
N VAL A 86 -9.78 6.47 21.74
CA VAL A 86 -9.03 5.40 22.42
C VAL A 86 -7.53 5.41 22.09
N LEU A 87 -7.16 5.96 20.93
CA LEU A 87 -5.78 6.17 20.51
C LEU A 87 -5.57 7.66 20.23
N THR A 88 -4.44 8.19 20.66
CA THR A 88 -4.04 9.58 20.34
C THR A 88 -3.64 9.68 18.88
N SER A 89 -4.27 10.59 18.14
CA SER A 89 -3.90 10.92 16.76
C SER A 89 -4.10 12.41 16.50
N VAL A 90 -3.19 12.96 15.71
CA VAL A 90 -3.23 14.32 15.15
C VAL A 90 -4.36 14.54 14.15
N HIS A 91 -4.86 13.46 13.54
CA HIS A 91 -5.98 13.48 12.60
C HIS A 91 -7.33 13.18 13.28
N ALA A 92 -7.36 12.97 14.59
CA ALA A 92 -8.60 12.69 15.30
C ALA A 92 -9.42 13.97 15.46
N PHE A 93 -10.61 13.99 14.87
CA PHE A 93 -11.57 15.10 15.00
C PHE A 93 -12.88 14.60 15.62
N ALA A 94 -13.48 15.43 16.47
CA ALA A 94 -14.77 15.16 17.12
C ALA A 94 -14.84 13.78 17.80
N THR A 95 -13.88 13.52 18.69
CA THR A 95 -13.83 12.31 19.51
C THR A 95 -14.92 12.36 20.58
N ASP A 96 -15.65 11.26 20.71
CA ASP A 96 -16.73 11.12 21.69
C ASP A 96 -16.79 9.64 22.12
N PRO A 97 -16.37 9.31 23.36
CA PRO A 97 -16.36 7.94 23.86
C PRO A 97 -17.73 7.25 23.79
N SER A 98 -18.82 8.01 23.93
CA SER A 98 -20.18 7.46 23.83
C SER A 98 -20.49 6.96 22.42
N ARG A 99 -20.13 7.75 21.39
CA ARG A 99 -20.21 7.34 19.97
C ARG A 99 -19.29 6.16 19.68
N GLY A 100 -18.07 6.19 20.24
CA GLY A 100 -17.13 5.07 20.18
C GLY A 100 -17.78 3.76 20.64
N MET A 101 -18.55 3.79 21.73
CA MET A 101 -19.23 2.60 22.22
C MET A 101 -20.32 2.08 21.27
N TYR A 102 -21.15 2.96 20.71
CA TYR A 102 -22.12 2.57 19.69
C TYR A 102 -21.46 1.95 18.46
N ILE A 103 -20.35 2.52 17.99
CA ILE A 103 -19.60 1.97 16.86
C ILE A 103 -19.00 0.61 17.21
N LEU A 104 -18.49 0.42 18.43
CA LEU A 104 -17.98 -0.88 18.87
C LEU A 104 -19.09 -1.94 18.90
N MET A 105 -20.29 -1.60 19.41
CA MET A 105 -21.45 -2.50 19.38
C MET A 105 -21.85 -2.87 17.95
N ILE A 106 -21.91 -1.90 17.04
CA ILE A 106 -22.16 -2.13 15.59
C ILE A 106 -21.07 -3.05 15.00
N THR A 107 -19.81 -2.80 15.34
CA THR A 107 -18.66 -3.61 14.91
C THR A 107 -18.79 -5.05 15.39
N ALA A 108 -19.11 -5.26 16.66
CA ALA A 108 -19.30 -6.58 17.25
C ALA A 108 -20.48 -7.31 16.60
N PHE A 109 -21.60 -6.62 16.37
CA PHE A 109 -22.78 -7.21 15.74
C PHE A 109 -22.52 -7.64 14.30
N PHE A 110 -22.04 -6.74 13.43
CA PHE A 110 -21.87 -7.04 12.02
C PHE A 110 -20.65 -7.92 11.74
N THR A 111 -19.51 -7.67 12.39
CA THR A 111 -18.29 -8.47 12.18
C THR A 111 -18.42 -9.81 12.87
N GLY A 112 -18.82 -9.83 14.15
CA GLY A 112 -19.02 -11.05 14.91
C GLY A 112 -20.15 -11.91 14.34
N GLY A 113 -21.29 -11.30 14.01
CA GLY A 113 -22.40 -11.99 13.34
C GLY A 113 -22.01 -12.54 11.96
N GLY A 114 -21.25 -11.76 11.17
CA GLY A 114 -20.70 -12.22 9.88
C GLY A 114 -19.77 -13.42 10.02
N LEU A 115 -18.84 -13.38 10.99
CA LEU A 115 -17.92 -14.50 11.28
C LEU A 115 -18.66 -15.73 11.82
N LEU A 116 -19.69 -15.54 12.65
CA LEU A 116 -20.52 -16.63 13.16
C LEU A 116 -21.30 -17.32 12.03
N LEU A 117 -21.94 -16.53 11.15
CA LEU A 117 -22.62 -17.06 9.95
C LEU A 117 -21.63 -17.77 9.01
N TYR A 118 -20.45 -17.21 8.83
CA TYR A 118 -19.36 -17.82 8.06
C TYR A 118 -18.99 -19.20 8.62
N ALA A 119 -18.83 -19.32 9.94
CA ALA A 119 -18.54 -20.59 10.60
C ALA A 119 -19.67 -21.61 10.41
N PHE A 120 -20.93 -21.21 10.62
CA PHE A 120 -22.08 -22.10 10.43
C PHE A 120 -22.29 -22.56 8.98
N ARG A 121 -21.90 -21.74 8.00
CA ARG A 121 -22.04 -22.07 6.57
C ARG A 121 -20.78 -22.68 5.95
N ALA A 122 -19.75 -22.99 6.73
CA ALA A 122 -18.47 -23.49 6.21
C ALA A 122 -18.62 -24.69 5.25
N HIS A 123 -19.49 -25.65 5.57
CA HIS A 123 -19.74 -26.83 4.74
C HIS A 123 -20.37 -26.51 3.37
N ALA A 124 -21.13 -25.42 3.24
CA ALA A 124 -21.71 -25.01 1.97
C ALA A 124 -20.69 -24.37 1.01
N MET A 125 -19.52 -23.98 1.51
CA MET A 125 -18.51 -23.20 0.79
C MET A 125 -17.29 -24.03 0.34
N GLN A 126 -17.42 -25.35 0.27
CA GLN A 126 -16.30 -26.22 -0.11
C GLN A 126 -15.72 -25.89 -1.49
N ALA A 127 -14.39 -25.91 -1.57
CA ALA A 127 -13.66 -25.64 -2.79
C ALA A 127 -13.84 -26.81 -3.77
N LYS A 128 -14.28 -26.51 -5.00
CA LYS A 128 -14.42 -27.52 -6.07
C LYS A 128 -13.21 -27.58 -7.01
N GLY A 129 -12.33 -26.58 -6.97
CA GLY A 129 -11.22 -26.44 -7.90
C GLY A 129 -9.87 -26.93 -7.34
N VAL A 130 -9.22 -27.85 -8.05
CA VAL A 130 -7.83 -28.26 -7.80
C VAL A 130 -6.89 -27.51 -8.77
N PHE A 131 -5.76 -27.02 -8.26
CA PHE A 131 -4.71 -26.36 -9.04
C PHE A 131 -3.33 -26.79 -8.54
N SER A 132 -2.33 -26.75 -9.42
CA SER A 132 -0.96 -27.14 -9.05
C SER A 132 -0.24 -26.04 -8.27
N MET A 133 0.77 -26.41 -7.48
CA MET A 133 1.62 -25.47 -6.73
C MET A 133 2.21 -24.36 -7.61
N VAL A 134 2.58 -24.65 -8.87
CA VAL A 134 3.00 -23.63 -9.82
C VAL A 134 1.81 -23.25 -10.70
N SER A 135 1.05 -22.23 -10.32
CA SER A 135 -0.10 -21.75 -11.08
C SER A 135 -0.41 -20.28 -10.78
N ARG A 136 -1.25 -19.67 -11.62
CA ARG A 136 -1.78 -18.32 -11.33
C ARG A 136 -2.61 -18.30 -10.05
N GLU A 137 -3.37 -19.37 -9.79
CA GLU A 137 -4.14 -19.53 -8.56
C GLU A 137 -3.23 -19.48 -7.33
N THR A 138 -2.12 -20.22 -7.32
CA THR A 138 -1.16 -20.17 -6.20
C THR A 138 -0.56 -18.78 -6.00
N ALA A 139 -0.18 -18.10 -7.08
CA ALA A 139 0.34 -16.73 -6.99
C ALA A 139 -0.69 -15.76 -6.38
N LEU A 140 -1.97 -15.90 -6.74
CA LEU A 140 -3.06 -15.10 -6.17
C LEU A 140 -3.33 -15.46 -4.70
N VAL A 141 -3.19 -16.73 -4.30
CA VAL A 141 -3.25 -17.14 -2.89
C VAL A 141 -2.09 -16.50 -2.10
N MET A 142 -0.86 -16.56 -2.61
CA MET A 142 0.29 -15.91 -1.98
C MET A 142 0.09 -14.41 -1.83
N ASN A 143 -0.40 -13.74 -2.88
CA ASN A 143 -0.79 -12.33 -2.82
C ASN A 143 -1.76 -12.06 -1.67
N ASN A 144 -2.83 -12.85 -1.58
CA ASN A 144 -3.85 -12.64 -0.55
C ASN A 144 -3.33 -12.87 0.86
N VAL A 145 -2.49 -13.89 1.06
CA VAL A 145 -1.85 -14.17 2.35
C VAL A 145 -0.91 -13.03 2.74
N LEU A 146 -0.06 -12.58 1.82
CA LEU A 146 0.88 -11.47 2.08
C LEU A 146 0.14 -10.18 2.43
N LEU A 147 -0.92 -9.83 1.70
CA LEU A 147 -1.73 -8.66 1.99
C LEU A 147 -2.46 -8.78 3.33
N ALA A 148 -3.03 -9.94 3.65
CA ALA A 148 -3.69 -10.17 4.93
C ALA A 148 -2.71 -10.08 6.11
N VAL A 149 -1.54 -10.71 5.99
CA VAL A 149 -0.49 -10.63 7.01
C VAL A 149 0.00 -9.19 7.18
N ALA A 150 0.22 -8.46 6.09
CA ALA A 150 0.59 -7.06 6.14
C ALA A 150 -0.47 -6.20 6.85
N THR A 151 -1.76 -6.45 6.60
CA THR A 151 -2.85 -5.82 7.36
C THR A 151 -2.75 -6.12 8.86
N PHE A 152 -2.50 -7.38 9.24
CA PHE A 152 -2.38 -7.74 10.67
C PHE A 152 -1.14 -7.14 11.33
N VAL A 153 -0.02 -6.98 10.61
CA VAL A 153 1.15 -6.25 11.11
C VAL A 153 0.79 -4.80 11.43
N VAL A 154 0.10 -4.11 10.51
CA VAL A 154 -0.35 -2.74 10.73
C VAL A 154 -1.34 -2.66 11.89
N PHE A 155 -2.28 -3.61 11.96
CA PHE A 155 -3.25 -3.70 13.05
C PHE A 155 -2.59 -3.86 14.41
N ILE A 156 -1.68 -4.83 14.55
CA ILE A 156 -0.97 -5.11 15.79
C ILE A 156 -0.16 -3.87 16.21
N GLY A 157 0.60 -3.27 15.29
CA GLY A 157 1.35 -2.05 15.59
C GLY A 157 0.47 -0.89 16.05
N THR A 158 -0.68 -0.71 15.40
CA THR A 158 -1.64 0.36 15.73
C THR A 158 -2.31 0.13 17.09
N MET A 159 -2.65 -1.11 17.43
CA MET A 159 -3.32 -1.46 18.68
C MET A 159 -2.36 -1.65 19.86
N TRP A 160 -1.05 -1.80 19.60
CA TRP A 160 -0.06 -2.09 20.63
C TRP A 160 0.01 -1.04 21.76
N PRO A 161 0.00 0.28 21.48
CA PRO A 161 -0.12 1.30 22.53
C PRO A 161 -1.26 1.05 23.52
N LEU A 162 -2.46 0.75 22.99
CA LEU A 162 -3.64 0.49 23.80
C LEU A 162 -3.48 -0.77 24.65
N ILE A 163 -2.94 -1.84 24.05
CA ILE A 163 -2.69 -3.10 24.76
C ILE A 163 -1.67 -2.86 25.88
N ALA A 164 -0.62 -2.10 25.63
CA ALA A 164 0.42 -1.82 26.60
C ALA A 164 -0.05 -0.94 27.75
N GLU A 165 -0.93 0.03 27.48
CA GLU A 165 -1.56 0.84 28.50
C GLU A 165 -2.48 0.00 29.40
N ILE A 166 -3.35 -0.83 28.82
CA ILE A 166 -4.30 -1.65 29.60
C ILE A 166 -3.61 -2.79 30.37
N ALA A 167 -2.67 -3.49 29.74
CA ALA A 167 -2.06 -4.70 30.31
C ALA A 167 -0.83 -4.44 31.18
N PHE A 168 -0.10 -3.36 30.90
CA PHE A 168 1.19 -3.08 31.55
C PHE A 168 1.28 -1.68 32.18
N ASP A 169 0.22 -0.87 32.11
CA ASP A 169 0.20 0.53 32.58
C ASP A 169 1.33 1.38 31.97
N ARG A 170 1.65 1.12 30.69
CA ARG A 170 2.73 1.79 29.96
C ARG A 170 2.20 2.57 28.77
N LYS A 171 2.37 3.90 28.81
CA LYS A 171 2.13 4.76 27.65
C LYS A 171 3.32 4.73 26.71
N LEU A 172 3.07 4.25 25.50
CA LEU A 172 4.06 4.21 24.42
C LEU A 172 3.41 4.59 23.10
N SER A 173 4.23 5.06 22.16
CA SER A 173 3.81 5.31 20.78
C SER A 173 4.58 4.38 19.85
N VAL A 174 3.90 3.84 18.85
CA VAL A 174 4.52 3.03 17.80
C VAL A 174 4.55 3.89 16.54
N GLY A 175 5.75 4.25 16.08
CA GLY A 175 5.95 5.12 14.93
C GLY A 175 6.56 4.42 13.71
N PRO A 176 6.96 5.20 12.70
CA PRO A 176 7.50 4.70 11.43
C PRO A 176 8.58 3.63 11.52
N PRO A 177 9.54 3.63 12.49
CA PRO A 177 10.58 2.61 12.55
C PRO A 177 10.05 1.17 12.67
N PHE A 178 8.99 0.96 13.46
CA PHE A 178 8.36 -0.36 13.59
C PHE A 178 7.68 -0.76 12.28
N PHE A 179 6.80 0.10 11.76
CA PHE A 179 6.00 -0.22 10.58
C PHE A 179 6.87 -0.40 9.34
N ASN A 180 7.82 0.49 9.07
CA ASN A 180 8.71 0.37 7.92
C ASN A 180 9.50 -0.94 7.96
N THR A 181 9.97 -1.37 9.14
CA THR A 181 10.71 -2.63 9.27
C THR A 181 9.82 -3.85 9.13
N ALA A 182 8.64 -3.84 9.77
CA ALA A 182 7.75 -5.00 9.82
C ALA A 182 6.91 -5.18 8.54
N PHE A 183 6.51 -4.09 7.89
CA PHE A 183 5.62 -4.10 6.72
C PHE A 183 6.37 -4.34 5.41
N LEU A 184 7.56 -3.74 5.26
CA LEU A 184 8.32 -3.72 4.01
C LEU A 184 8.64 -5.12 3.45
N PRO A 185 9.05 -6.13 4.25
CA PRO A 185 9.38 -7.46 3.72
C PRO A 185 8.22 -8.10 2.95
N PHE A 186 6.99 -7.91 3.42
CA PHE A 186 5.80 -8.45 2.76
C PHE A 186 5.52 -7.75 1.44
N MET A 187 5.69 -6.43 1.38
CA MET A 187 5.50 -5.65 0.16
C MET A 187 6.58 -5.92 -0.88
N VAL A 188 7.83 -6.10 -0.47
CA VAL A 188 8.93 -6.51 -1.36
C VAL A 188 8.65 -7.91 -1.93
N MET A 189 8.26 -8.86 -1.08
CA MET A 189 7.92 -10.21 -1.55
C MET A 189 6.74 -10.20 -2.53
N LEU A 190 5.71 -9.40 -2.25
CA LEU A 190 4.57 -9.20 -3.14
C LEU A 190 5.00 -8.59 -4.48
N ALA A 191 5.85 -7.57 -4.47
CA ALA A 191 6.38 -6.92 -5.66
C ALA A 191 7.19 -7.88 -6.55
N LEU A 192 8.00 -8.75 -5.95
CA LEU A 192 8.77 -9.76 -6.68
C LEU A 192 7.87 -10.81 -7.34
N ILE A 193 6.87 -11.31 -6.62
CA ILE A 193 5.98 -12.39 -7.10
C ILE A 193 5.01 -11.88 -8.17
N LEU A 194 4.54 -10.64 -8.08
CA LEU A 194 3.41 -10.13 -8.85
C LEU A 194 3.58 -10.28 -10.38
N PRO A 195 4.66 -9.80 -11.04
CA PRO A 195 4.79 -9.93 -12.48
C PRO A 195 4.83 -11.37 -12.98
N VAL A 196 5.55 -12.24 -12.27
CA VAL A 196 5.64 -13.67 -12.58
C VAL A 196 4.28 -14.34 -12.39
N GLY A 197 3.59 -14.05 -11.29
CA GLY A 197 2.24 -14.53 -11.00
C GLY A 197 1.23 -14.16 -12.08
N ALA A 198 1.28 -12.92 -12.57
CA ALA A 198 0.38 -12.42 -13.59
C ALA A 198 0.48 -13.17 -14.93
N ILE A 199 1.69 -13.60 -15.32
CA ILE A 199 1.93 -14.29 -16.60
C ILE A 199 1.76 -15.81 -16.51
N LEU A 200 1.80 -16.41 -15.31
CA LEU A 200 1.56 -17.85 -15.13
C LEU A 200 0.18 -18.25 -15.67
N SER A 201 0.06 -19.44 -16.23
CA SER A 201 -1.24 -19.98 -16.67
C SER A 201 -2.07 -20.49 -15.49
N TRP A 202 -3.39 -20.48 -15.67
CA TRP A 202 -4.34 -21.09 -14.74
C TRP A 202 -4.19 -22.63 -14.71
N LYS A 203 -4.62 -23.29 -13.63
CA LYS A 203 -4.47 -24.73 -13.29
C LYS A 203 -3.03 -25.18 -13.12
N ARG A 204 -2.25 -25.02 -14.18
CA ARG A 204 -0.90 -25.56 -14.30
C ARG A 204 -0.02 -24.59 -15.08
N GLY A 205 0.91 -23.99 -14.38
CA GLY A 205 1.95 -23.12 -14.89
C GLY A 205 3.25 -23.88 -15.17
N ARG A 206 4.15 -23.25 -15.90
CA ARG A 206 5.54 -23.69 -16.07
C ARG A 206 6.45 -22.54 -15.70
N ILE A 207 7.07 -22.60 -14.52
CA ILE A 207 7.87 -21.49 -13.99
C ILE A 207 9.04 -21.15 -14.92
N GLY A 208 9.70 -22.14 -15.53
CA GLY A 208 10.79 -21.89 -16.50
C GLY A 208 10.35 -21.10 -17.73
N LYS A 209 9.12 -21.30 -18.21
CA LYS A 209 8.57 -20.50 -19.33
C LYS A 209 8.29 -19.06 -18.90
N ALA A 210 7.73 -18.89 -17.70
CA ALA A 210 7.47 -17.57 -17.13
C ALA A 210 8.80 -16.80 -16.92
N ALA A 211 9.78 -17.44 -16.28
CA ALA A 211 11.12 -16.89 -16.05
C ALA A 211 11.81 -16.51 -17.36
N LYS A 212 11.81 -17.40 -18.37
CA LYS A 212 12.39 -17.09 -19.70
C LYS A 212 11.73 -15.87 -20.35
N SER A 213 10.40 -15.74 -20.23
CA SER A 213 9.70 -14.57 -20.77
C SER A 213 10.00 -13.28 -19.99
N MET A 214 10.25 -13.38 -18.69
CA MET A 214 10.57 -12.25 -17.82
C MET A 214 12.05 -11.86 -17.84
N ALA A 215 12.93 -12.68 -18.41
CA ALA A 215 14.38 -12.46 -18.36
C ALA A 215 14.80 -11.07 -18.86
N GLY A 216 14.20 -10.58 -19.95
CA GLY A 216 14.46 -9.23 -20.46
C GLY A 216 14.00 -8.12 -19.51
N VAL A 217 12.85 -8.30 -18.86
CA VAL A 217 12.33 -7.34 -17.85
C VAL A 217 13.20 -7.37 -16.59
N PHE A 218 13.64 -8.55 -16.16
CA PHE A 218 14.56 -8.70 -15.03
C PHE A 218 15.90 -8.03 -15.31
N ALA A 219 16.49 -8.27 -16.50
CA ALA A 219 17.73 -7.63 -16.91
C ALA A 219 17.59 -6.09 -16.95
N LEU A 220 16.47 -5.57 -17.46
CA LEU A 220 16.17 -4.14 -17.44
C LEU A 220 16.04 -3.59 -16.02
N ALA A 221 15.36 -4.30 -15.13
CA ALA A 221 15.20 -3.91 -13.72
C ALA A 221 16.55 -3.86 -13.00
N VAL A 222 17.41 -4.86 -13.20
CA VAL A 222 18.77 -4.90 -12.64
C VAL A 222 19.63 -3.78 -13.24
N ALA A 223 19.58 -3.58 -14.55
CA ALA A 223 20.31 -2.50 -15.22
C ALA A 223 19.90 -1.12 -14.71
N ALA A 224 18.59 -0.89 -14.49
CA ALA A 224 18.09 0.34 -13.90
C ALA A 224 18.64 0.54 -12.48
N GLY A 225 18.65 -0.50 -11.64
CA GLY A 225 19.23 -0.42 -10.30
C GLY A 225 20.73 -0.15 -10.31
N ILE A 226 21.49 -0.81 -11.18
CA ILE A 226 22.93 -0.55 -11.34
C ILE A 226 23.16 0.89 -11.80
N LEU A 227 22.40 1.35 -12.80
CA LEU A 227 22.49 2.73 -13.28
C LEU A 227 22.20 3.73 -12.15
N THR A 228 21.14 3.50 -11.37
CA THR A 228 20.85 4.33 -10.19
C THR A 228 22.00 4.30 -9.19
N TRP A 229 22.54 3.12 -8.87
CA TRP A 229 23.68 2.99 -7.94
C TRP A 229 24.91 3.77 -8.44
N THR A 230 25.16 3.80 -9.75
CA THR A 230 26.28 4.56 -10.33
C THR A 230 26.07 6.07 -10.36
N LEU A 231 24.81 6.53 -10.45
CA LEU A 231 24.48 7.95 -10.58
C LEU A 231 24.16 8.61 -9.24
N GLN A 232 23.72 7.86 -8.24
CA GLN A 232 23.32 8.42 -6.96
C GLN A 232 24.51 8.97 -6.17
N THR A 233 24.24 10.00 -5.38
CA THR A 233 25.18 10.60 -4.43
C THR A 233 25.14 9.90 -3.06
N GLY A 234 24.00 9.27 -2.72
CA GLY A 234 23.81 8.52 -1.49
C GLY A 234 24.47 7.13 -1.50
N LYS A 235 24.89 6.64 -0.33
CA LYS A 235 25.53 5.31 -0.18
C LYS A 235 24.56 4.17 0.16
N THR A 236 23.24 4.40 0.12
CA THR A 236 22.24 3.39 0.50
C THR A 236 21.79 2.56 -0.70
N ALA A 237 21.47 1.29 -0.46
CA ALA A 237 20.92 0.42 -1.50
C ALA A 237 19.41 0.61 -1.72
N LEU A 238 18.73 1.39 -0.86
CA LEU A 238 17.27 1.53 -0.87
C LEU A 238 16.74 2.14 -2.17
N GLY A 239 17.33 3.24 -2.64
CA GLY A 239 16.94 3.89 -3.89
C GLY A 239 17.08 2.95 -5.10
N PRO A 240 18.27 2.40 -5.35
CA PRO A 240 18.51 1.44 -6.44
C PRO A 240 17.58 0.21 -6.40
N VAL A 241 17.39 -0.40 -5.22
CA VAL A 241 16.51 -1.57 -5.08
C VAL A 241 15.06 -1.19 -5.35
N GLY A 242 14.59 -0.05 -4.84
CA GLY A 242 13.24 0.43 -5.09
C GLY A 242 12.98 0.75 -6.56
N ILE A 243 13.93 1.39 -7.24
CA ILE A 243 13.85 1.64 -8.69
C ILE A 243 13.83 0.32 -9.47
N SER A 244 14.70 -0.63 -9.15
CA SER A 244 14.67 -1.96 -9.76
C SER A 244 13.30 -2.64 -9.59
N LEU A 245 12.72 -2.63 -8.39
CA LEU A 245 11.40 -3.22 -8.13
C LEU A 245 10.28 -2.48 -8.87
N GLY A 246 10.35 -1.15 -8.97
CA GLY A 246 9.41 -0.34 -9.73
C GLY A 246 9.44 -0.66 -11.22
N VAL A 247 10.64 -0.70 -11.82
CA VAL A 247 10.85 -1.09 -13.22
C VAL A 247 10.36 -2.52 -13.46
N TRP A 248 10.69 -3.44 -12.56
CA TRP A 248 10.21 -4.82 -12.60
C TRP A 248 8.68 -4.91 -12.66
N LEU A 249 7.97 -4.13 -11.85
CA LEU A 249 6.51 -4.09 -11.82
C LEU A 249 5.90 -3.45 -13.06
N VAL A 250 6.39 -2.27 -13.46
CA VAL A 250 5.85 -1.51 -14.61
C VAL A 250 6.04 -2.29 -15.90
N PHE A 251 7.27 -2.72 -16.19
CA PHE A 251 7.56 -3.48 -17.40
C PHE A 251 7.02 -4.91 -17.34
N GLY A 252 6.89 -5.48 -16.14
CA GLY A 252 6.22 -6.76 -15.93
C GLY A 252 4.74 -6.72 -16.29
N ALA A 253 4.02 -5.69 -15.83
CA ALA A 253 2.63 -5.44 -16.19
C ALA A 253 2.48 -5.14 -17.70
N GLY A 254 3.40 -4.36 -18.26
CA GLY A 254 3.47 -4.11 -19.70
C GLY A 254 3.67 -5.39 -20.51
N LEU A 255 4.55 -6.30 -20.06
CA LEU A 255 4.77 -7.58 -20.73
C LEU A 255 3.57 -8.52 -20.62
N ASP A 256 2.87 -8.60 -19.49
CA ASP A 256 1.62 -9.35 -19.40
C ASP A 256 0.59 -8.83 -20.42
N LEU A 257 0.43 -7.51 -20.53
CA LEU A 257 -0.47 -6.89 -21.50
C LEU A 257 -0.04 -7.21 -22.94
N TRP A 258 1.26 -7.10 -23.21
CA TRP A 258 1.86 -7.42 -24.51
C TRP A 258 1.63 -8.88 -24.91
N GLN A 259 1.73 -9.84 -23.99
CA GLN A 259 1.52 -11.26 -24.28
C GLN A 259 0.06 -11.58 -24.69
N ARG A 260 -0.91 -10.77 -24.25
CA ARG A 260 -2.33 -10.92 -24.62
C ARG A 260 -2.63 -10.55 -26.07
N THR A 261 -1.74 -9.81 -26.72
CA THR A 261 -1.87 -9.43 -28.14
C THR A 261 -1.56 -10.60 -29.10
N GLY A 262 -1.04 -11.73 -28.60
CA GLY A 262 -0.73 -12.91 -29.41
C GLY A 262 0.69 -12.86 -30.01
N ARG A 263 0.90 -13.61 -31.11
CA ARG A 263 2.23 -13.86 -31.71
C ARG A 263 2.39 -13.37 -33.16
N LYS A 264 1.47 -12.52 -33.63
CA LYS A 264 1.54 -11.93 -34.99
C LYS A 264 2.63 -10.85 -35.08
N GLY A 265 2.83 -10.27 -36.26
CA GLY A 265 3.75 -9.15 -36.47
C GLY A 265 3.45 -7.95 -35.57
N ILE A 266 4.44 -7.07 -35.37
CA ILE A 266 4.36 -5.94 -34.42
C ILE A 266 3.15 -5.04 -34.72
N ALA A 267 2.90 -4.72 -36.00
CA ALA A 267 1.76 -3.88 -36.40
C ALA A 267 0.39 -4.47 -35.98
N ASP A 268 0.19 -5.77 -36.17
CA ASP A 268 -1.04 -6.47 -35.73
C ASP A 268 -1.20 -6.45 -34.22
N ARG A 269 -0.10 -6.60 -33.49
CA ARG A 269 -0.10 -6.60 -32.02
C ARG A 269 -0.46 -5.22 -31.49
N LEU A 270 0.12 -4.16 -32.04
CA LEU A 270 -0.23 -2.77 -31.70
C LEU A 270 -1.71 -2.50 -31.97
N ARG A 271 -2.23 -2.89 -33.14
CA ARG A 271 -3.67 -2.75 -33.45
C ARG A 271 -4.55 -3.50 -32.45
N ARG A 272 -4.11 -4.67 -31.97
CA ARG A 272 -4.83 -5.46 -30.98
C ARG A 272 -4.78 -4.88 -29.57
N MET A 273 -3.72 -4.14 -29.19
CA MET A 273 -3.64 -3.49 -27.87
C MET A 273 -4.83 -2.54 -27.64
N PHE A 274 -5.19 -1.75 -28.65
CA PHE A 274 -6.35 -0.84 -28.59
C PHE A 274 -7.70 -1.57 -28.54
N LYS A 275 -7.73 -2.88 -28.83
CA LYS A 275 -8.92 -3.73 -28.80
C LYS A 275 -9.00 -4.61 -27.55
N LEU A 276 -8.05 -4.49 -26.62
CA LEU A 276 -8.09 -5.28 -25.39
C LEU A 276 -9.25 -4.83 -24.48
N PRO A 277 -9.88 -5.77 -23.75
CA PRO A 277 -10.92 -5.43 -22.78
C PRO A 277 -10.45 -4.41 -21.75
N ARG A 278 -11.34 -3.52 -21.30
CA ARG A 278 -11.04 -2.49 -20.29
C ARG A 278 -10.48 -3.08 -18.99
N ALA A 279 -10.89 -4.29 -18.61
CA ALA A 279 -10.37 -4.98 -17.44
C ALA A 279 -8.86 -5.28 -17.52
N ASP A 280 -8.32 -5.53 -18.71
CA ASP A 280 -6.88 -5.77 -18.89
C ASP A 280 -6.08 -4.48 -18.71
N TRP A 281 -6.59 -3.37 -19.22
CA TRP A 281 -6.01 -2.04 -19.01
C TRP A 281 -6.12 -1.59 -17.56
N GLY A 282 -7.26 -1.79 -16.90
CA GLY A 282 -7.44 -1.46 -15.49
C GLY A 282 -6.46 -2.21 -14.59
N LYS A 283 -6.24 -3.50 -14.87
CA LYS A 283 -5.23 -4.30 -14.17
C LYS A 283 -3.80 -3.79 -14.44
N ALA A 284 -3.46 -3.50 -15.69
CA ALA A 284 -2.14 -2.98 -16.04
C ALA A 284 -1.87 -1.62 -15.35
N LEU A 285 -2.85 -0.72 -15.38
CA LEU A 285 -2.76 0.60 -14.73
C LEU A 285 -2.57 0.46 -13.21
N ALA A 286 -3.34 -0.39 -12.54
CA ALA A 286 -3.20 -0.60 -11.10
C ALA A 286 -1.81 -1.15 -10.73
N HIS A 287 -1.30 -2.13 -11.48
CA HIS A 287 0.01 -2.73 -11.18
C HIS A 287 1.17 -1.79 -11.55
N CYS A 288 1.08 -1.02 -12.64
CA CYS A 288 2.05 0.03 -12.95
C CYS A 288 2.04 1.12 -11.88
N GLY A 289 0.85 1.54 -11.42
CA GLY A 289 0.69 2.50 -10.33
C GLY A 289 1.39 2.04 -9.05
N PHE A 290 1.24 0.76 -8.70
CA PHE A 290 1.97 0.17 -7.56
C PHE A 290 3.50 0.24 -7.74
N GLY A 291 4.01 -0.04 -8.94
CA GLY A 291 5.42 0.13 -9.26
C GLY A 291 5.91 1.57 -9.10
N ILE A 292 5.11 2.55 -9.58
CA ILE A 292 5.42 3.98 -9.45
C ILE A 292 5.44 4.42 -7.98
N VAL A 293 4.49 3.96 -7.17
CA VAL A 293 4.45 4.23 -5.73
C VAL A 293 5.71 3.69 -5.03
N ILE A 294 6.15 2.47 -5.36
CA ILE A 294 7.39 1.90 -4.81
C ILE A 294 8.61 2.76 -5.17
N VAL A 295 8.70 3.25 -6.41
CA VAL A 295 9.77 4.18 -6.81
C VAL A 295 9.71 5.45 -5.98
N GLY A 296 8.54 6.09 -5.89
CA GLY A 296 8.37 7.32 -5.13
C GLY A 296 8.79 7.18 -3.67
N ILE A 297 8.31 6.13 -2.99
CA ILE A 297 8.66 5.83 -1.59
C ILE A 297 10.17 5.58 -1.44
N ALA A 298 10.78 4.79 -2.33
CA ALA A 298 12.19 4.47 -2.25
C ALA A 298 13.09 5.68 -2.49
N CYS A 299 12.76 6.52 -3.47
CA CYS A 299 13.49 7.76 -3.76
C CYS A 299 13.40 8.75 -2.59
N LEU A 300 12.19 8.96 -2.06
CA LEU A 300 12.00 9.81 -0.88
C LEU A 300 12.79 9.27 0.32
N THR A 301 12.69 7.98 0.61
CA THR A 301 13.39 7.38 1.77
C THR A 301 14.91 7.37 1.60
N ALA A 302 15.42 7.26 0.37
CA ALA A 302 16.85 7.12 0.11
C ALA A 302 17.59 8.46 0.01
N TRP A 303 16.91 9.52 -0.46
CA TRP A 303 17.56 10.78 -0.85
C TRP A 303 16.91 12.04 -0.29
N ALA A 304 15.70 11.98 0.29
CA ALA A 304 15.16 13.16 0.95
C ALA A 304 15.96 13.43 2.22
N GLU A 305 16.43 14.67 2.37
CA GLU A 305 17.02 15.17 3.60
C GLU A 305 16.06 16.17 4.23
N GLU A 306 15.66 15.88 5.47
CA GLU A 306 14.79 16.73 6.26
C GLU A 306 15.51 17.08 7.57
N ASP A 307 15.47 18.35 7.92
CA ASP A 307 16.14 18.87 9.11
C ASP A 307 15.23 19.87 9.83
N ILE A 308 14.79 19.47 11.02
CA ILE A 308 13.93 20.28 11.88
C ILE A 308 14.79 20.85 13.00
N ARG A 309 15.10 22.14 12.89
CA ARG A 309 15.89 22.88 13.88
C ARG A 309 15.33 24.26 14.15
N VAL A 310 15.80 24.86 15.25
CA VAL A 310 15.60 26.30 15.50
C VAL A 310 16.72 27.05 14.80
N GLY A 311 16.37 27.84 13.78
CA GLY A 311 17.31 28.74 13.09
C GLY A 311 17.46 30.06 13.85
N HIS A 312 18.68 30.57 13.96
CA HIS A 312 18.97 31.89 14.53
C HIS A 312 19.31 32.89 13.41
N ILE A 313 18.91 34.15 13.59
CA ILE A 313 19.13 35.20 12.60
C ILE A 313 20.64 35.43 12.41
N ASN A 314 21.07 35.52 11.14
CA ASN A 314 22.46 35.68 10.71
C ASN A 314 23.41 34.56 11.17
N GLN A 315 22.87 33.41 11.57
CA GLN A 315 23.66 32.23 11.88
C GLN A 315 23.50 31.20 10.75
N PRO A 316 24.56 30.92 9.97
CA PRO A 316 24.50 29.92 8.91
C PRO A 316 24.33 28.52 9.52
N PHE A 317 23.58 27.67 8.81
CA PHE A 317 23.43 26.26 9.12
C PHE A 317 23.40 25.43 7.83
N THR A 318 23.87 24.19 7.92
CA THR A 318 23.92 23.28 6.78
C THR A 318 22.74 22.31 6.78
N VAL A 319 22.17 22.10 5.60
CA VAL A 319 21.18 21.06 5.28
C VAL A 319 21.65 20.39 3.99
N GLY A 320 22.15 19.16 4.11
CA GLY A 320 22.84 18.46 3.02
C GLY A 320 24.02 19.26 2.47
N ASP A 321 24.00 19.47 1.16
CA ASP A 321 25.03 20.21 0.43
C ASP A 321 24.81 21.74 0.45
N TYR A 322 23.75 22.23 1.09
CA TYR A 322 23.41 23.64 1.14
C TYR A 322 23.77 24.27 2.48
N GLU A 323 24.40 25.44 2.44
CA GLU A 323 24.50 26.35 3.59
C GLU A 323 23.40 27.41 3.47
N ILE A 324 22.56 27.50 4.48
CA ILE A 324 21.38 28.37 4.53
C ILE A 324 21.56 29.34 5.69
N THR A 325 21.20 30.61 5.51
CA THR A 325 21.26 31.60 6.59
C THR A 325 19.91 32.29 6.71
N LEU A 326 19.25 32.16 7.87
CA LEU A 326 18.05 32.94 8.13
C LEU A 326 18.45 34.40 8.34
N GLU A 327 18.18 35.27 7.37
CA GLU A 327 18.58 36.68 7.39
C GLU A 327 17.60 37.56 8.19
N ASP A 328 16.31 37.27 8.09
CA ASP A 328 15.26 38.07 8.73
C ASP A 328 13.97 37.26 8.92
N VAL A 329 13.18 37.64 9.93
CA VAL A 329 11.82 37.12 10.14
C VAL A 329 10.90 38.32 10.33
N SER A 330 10.09 38.61 9.32
CA SER A 330 9.18 39.76 9.33
C SER A 330 7.72 39.31 9.27
N ARG A 331 6.86 40.15 9.85
CA ARG A 331 5.41 39.96 9.82
C ARG A 331 4.84 40.66 8.59
N GLU A 332 4.23 39.90 7.69
CA GLU A 332 3.57 40.43 6.49
C GLU A 332 2.04 40.43 6.68
N GLN A 333 1.41 41.55 6.34
CA GLN A 333 -0.04 41.66 6.26
C GLN A 333 -0.49 41.30 4.84
N GLY A 334 -1.11 40.13 4.68
CA GLY A 334 -1.76 39.74 3.43
C GLY A 334 -3.15 40.36 3.25
N PRO A 335 -3.83 40.12 2.11
CA PRO A 335 -5.14 40.68 1.82
C PRO A 335 -6.21 40.36 2.86
N ASN A 336 -6.11 39.19 3.49
CA ASN A 336 -7.07 38.66 4.47
C ASN A 336 -6.41 37.75 5.52
N TYR A 337 -5.09 37.79 5.67
CA TYR A 337 -4.35 36.99 6.63
C TYR A 337 -3.14 37.76 7.16
N ILE A 338 -2.61 37.32 8.30
CA ILE A 338 -1.33 37.80 8.83
C ILE A 338 -0.36 36.62 8.78
N SER A 339 0.81 36.83 8.18
CA SER A 339 1.83 35.79 8.03
C SER A 339 3.14 36.20 8.68
N THR A 340 3.93 35.20 9.06
CA THR A 340 5.33 35.36 9.46
C THR A 340 6.17 34.75 8.36
N LYS A 341 7.08 35.54 7.77
CA LYS A 341 7.88 35.12 6.62
C LYS A 341 9.36 35.21 6.98
N GLY A 342 10.07 34.11 6.75
CA GLY A 342 11.54 34.08 6.84
C GLY A 342 12.16 34.45 5.49
N ARG A 343 13.23 35.25 5.54
CA ARG A 343 14.15 35.46 4.42
C ARG A 343 15.38 34.58 4.69
N MET A 344 15.63 33.62 3.80
CA MET A 344 16.71 32.61 3.88
C MET A 344 17.82 32.93 2.88
#